data_AF-A0A925SIJ7-F1
#
_entry.id   AF-A0A925SIJ7-F1
#
_cell.length_a   1.000
_cell.length_b   1.000
_cell.length_c   1.000
_cell.angle_alpha   90.00
_cell.angle_beta   90.00
_cell.angle_gamma   90.00
#
_symmetry.space_group_name_H-M   'P 1'
#
loop_
_entity.id
_entity.type
_entity.pdbx_description
1 polymer ?
#
loop_
_entity_poly.entity_id
_entity_poly.type
_entity_poly.pdbx_seq_one_letter_code
_entity_poly.pdbx_strand_id
1 'polypeptide(L)' 'MEQSFAWWCFANRGVEAEALLAGAARIGYTGVDLIDEGWWPLARKHGLRVAAMTGHGTLTDGLNRRENAPRIEAELRAN' A
#
# COMPACT_ATOMS: atom_id res chain seq x y z
N MET A 1 5.89 17.36 -9.97
CA MET A 1 5.82 15.92 -10.25
C MET A 1 5.67 15.22 -8.92
N GLU A 2 4.69 14.33 -8.78
CA GLU A 2 4.44 13.58 -7.54
C GLU A 2 4.85 12.13 -7.76
N GLN A 3 5.56 11.54 -6.80
CA GLN A 3 6.12 10.19 -6.92
C GLN A 3 5.77 9.36 -5.69
N SER A 4 5.44 8.10 -5.92
CA SER A 4 5.18 7.08 -4.90
C SER A 4 6.10 5.87 -5.09
N PHE A 5 6.15 5.00 -4.08
CA PHE A 5 6.86 3.73 -4.16
C PHE A 5 5.97 2.59 -3.67
N ALA A 6 6.13 1.40 -4.26
CA ALA A 6 5.44 0.20 -3.82
C ALA A 6 6.05 -0.34 -2.51
N TRP A 7 5.23 -0.39 -1.45
CA TRP A 7 5.62 -0.83 -0.11
C TRP A 7 6.39 -2.17 -0.11
N TRP A 8 5.86 -3.16 -0.83
CA TRP A 8 6.38 -4.53 -0.88
C TRP A 8 7.77 -4.68 -1.50
N CYS A 9 8.25 -3.66 -2.25
CA CYS A 9 9.61 -3.66 -2.77
C CYS A 9 10.67 -3.53 -1.66
N PHE A 10 10.31 -2.93 -0.52
CA PHE A 10 11.23 -2.58 0.56
C PHE A 10 10.83 -3.17 1.91
N ALA A 11 9.54 -3.43 2.14
CA ALA A 11 9.05 -4.06 3.36
C ALA A 11 9.70 -5.44 3.58
N ASN A 12 9.96 -5.79 4.85
CA ASN A 12 10.56 -7.07 5.25
C ASN A 12 11.94 -7.35 4.65
N ARG A 13 12.71 -6.32 4.29
CA ARG A 13 14.10 -6.42 3.78
C ARG A 13 15.16 -5.93 4.77
N GLY A 14 14.85 -5.96 6.07
CA GLY A 14 15.76 -5.51 7.13
C GLY A 14 15.77 -3.99 7.36
N VAL A 15 14.78 -3.28 6.83
CA VAL A 15 14.57 -1.85 7.09
C VAL A 15 13.26 -1.69 7.86
N GLU A 16 13.33 -1.03 9.02
CA GLU A 16 12.16 -0.72 9.84
C GLU A 16 11.19 0.22 9.12
N ALA A 17 9.89 0.01 9.32
CA ALA A 17 8.82 0.78 8.67
C ALA A 17 8.98 2.31 8.83
N GLU A 18 9.26 2.76 10.06
CA GLU A 18 9.51 4.17 10.37
C GLU A 18 10.70 4.73 9.59
N ALA A 19 11.81 3.97 9.54
CA ALA A 19 13.03 4.39 8.85
C ALA A 19 12.81 4.48 7.34
N LEU A 20 12.06 3.54 6.77
CA LEU A 20 11.70 3.52 5.35
C LEU A 20 10.83 4.73 4.99
N LEU A 21 9.74 4.98 5.72
CA LEU A 21 8.81 6.07 5.43
C LEU A 21 9.45 7.45 5.64
N ALA A 22 10.18 7.64 6.74
CA ALA A 22 10.93 8.87 6.99
C ALA A 22 12.00 9.11 5.92
N GLY A 23 12.71 8.05 5.52
CA GLY A 23 13.71 8.11 4.46
C GLY A 23 13.12 8.50 3.10
N ALA A 24 11.99 7.89 2.72
CA ALA A 24 11.28 8.19 1.48
C ALA A 24 10.80 9.65 1.43
N ALA A 25 10.18 10.14 2.49
CA ALA A 25 9.77 11.54 2.59
C ALA A 25 10.97 12.50 2.48
N ARG A 26 12.07 12.20 3.16
CA ARG A 26 13.30 13.02 3.13
C ARG A 26 13.91 13.15 1.74
N ILE A 27 13.81 12.13 0.89
CA ILE A 27 14.36 12.15 -0.48
C ILE A 27 13.35 12.67 -1.52
N GLY A 28 12.16 13.08 -1.11
CA GLY A 28 11.19 13.79 -1.96
C GLY A 28 10.02 12.95 -2.48
N TYR A 29 9.81 11.72 -1.99
CA TYR A 29 8.57 11.00 -2.26
C TYR A 29 7.39 11.68 -1.58
N THR A 30 6.22 11.62 -2.22
CA THR A 30 4.99 12.21 -1.70
C THR A 30 3.90 11.16 -1.44
N GLY A 31 4.18 9.90 -1.73
CA GLY A 31 3.28 8.79 -1.46
C GLY A 31 3.94 7.43 -1.34
N VAL A 32 3.16 6.47 -0.89
CA VAL A 32 3.46 5.04 -0.81
C VAL A 32 2.26 4.25 -1.32
N ASP A 33 2.52 3.19 -2.07
CA ASP A 33 1.52 2.33 -2.70
C ASP A 33 1.42 1.00 -1.97
N LEU A 34 0.18 0.52 -1.79
CA LEU A 34 -0.14 -0.81 -1.29
C LEU A 34 0.46 -1.10 0.10
N ILE A 35 0.60 -0.06 0.92
CA ILE A 35 1.04 -0.19 2.32
C ILE A 35 -0.10 -0.75 3.19
N ASP A 36 0.23 -1.64 4.13
CA ASP A 36 -0.74 -2.19 5.07
C ASP A 36 -1.43 -1.09 5.88
N GLU A 37 -2.73 -1.24 6.11
CA GLU A 37 -3.58 -0.24 6.80
C GLU A 37 -3.06 0.16 8.17
N GLY A 38 -2.48 -0.79 8.91
CA GLY A 38 -1.88 -0.55 10.22
C GLY A 38 -0.74 0.49 10.19
N TRP A 39 -0.10 0.71 9.04
CA TRP A 39 0.97 1.69 8.85
C TRP A 39 0.50 3.02 8.25
N TRP A 40 -0.78 3.18 7.90
CA TRP A 40 -1.29 4.43 7.34
C TRP A 40 -1.07 5.64 8.25
N PRO A 41 -1.29 5.57 9.58
CA PRO A 41 -0.98 6.69 10.46
C PRO A 41 0.50 7.07 10.40
N LEU A 42 1.39 6.07 10.25
CA LEU A 42 2.84 6.29 10.17
C LEU A 42 3.24 6.97 8.86
N ALA A 43 2.67 6.55 7.73
CA ALA A 43 2.89 7.21 6.44
C ALA A 43 2.46 8.68 6.50
N ARG A 44 1.27 8.95 7.04
CA ARG A 44 0.73 10.31 7.21
C ARG A 44 1.59 11.16 8.15
N LYS A 45 2.12 10.57 9.24
CA LYS A 45 3.05 11.25 10.16
C LYS A 45 4.27 11.82 9.44
N HIS A 46 4.79 11.13 8.42
CA HIS A 46 5.93 11.60 7.60
C HIS A 46 5.54 12.42 6.38
N GLY A 47 4.26 12.79 6.22
CA GLY A 47 3.78 13.57 5.07
C GLY A 47 3.59 12.77 3.79
N LEU A 48 3.58 11.43 3.87
CA LEU A 48 3.30 10.56 2.72
C LEU A 48 1.80 10.29 2.59
N ARG A 49 1.29 10.34 1.36
CA ARG A 49 -0.04 9.86 1.01
C ARG A 49 -0.04 8.35 0.79
N VAL A 50 -1.16 7.70 1.10
CA VAL A 50 -1.43 6.35 0.55
C VAL A 50 -1.95 6.57 -0.87
N ALA A 51 -1.09 6.35 -1.87
CA ALA A 51 -1.41 6.67 -3.26
C ALA A 51 -2.20 5.57 -3.95
N ALA A 52 -2.01 4.31 -3.52
CA ALA A 52 -2.84 3.17 -3.86
C ALA A 52 -3.03 2.26 -2.63
N MET A 53 -4.19 1.62 -2.52
CA MET A 53 -4.52 0.66 -1.46
C MET A 53 -4.91 -0.70 -2.05
N THR A 54 -4.82 -1.74 -1.24
CA THR A 54 -5.30 -3.09 -1.60
C THR A 54 -6.83 -3.09 -1.57
N GLY A 55 -7.48 -3.32 -2.72
CA GLY A 55 -8.94 -3.31 -2.81
C GLY A 55 -9.64 -4.63 -2.45
N HIS A 56 -8.93 -5.76 -2.52
CA HIS A 56 -9.49 -7.09 -2.34
C HIS A 56 -8.46 -8.05 -1.71
N GLY A 57 -8.91 -9.18 -1.17
CA GLY A 57 -8.16 -9.97 -0.19
C GLY A 57 -6.78 -10.49 -0.62
N THR A 58 -6.67 -11.15 -1.78
CA THR A 58 -5.37 -11.72 -2.23
C THR A 58 -5.05 -11.38 -3.68
N LEU A 59 -3.76 -11.18 -3.97
CA LEU A 59 -3.27 -10.94 -5.33
C LEU A 59 -3.25 -12.24 -6.16
N THR A 60 -2.88 -13.37 -5.56
CA THR A 60 -2.72 -14.67 -6.24
C THR A 60 -4.06 -15.30 -6.62
N ASP A 61 -5.12 -15.06 -5.86
CA ASP A 61 -6.49 -15.42 -6.19
C ASP A 61 -7.31 -14.14 -6.40
N GLY A 62 -7.11 -13.51 -7.56
CA GLY A 62 -7.62 -12.18 -7.86
C GLY A 62 -8.39 -12.10 -9.18
N LEU A 63 -8.32 -10.91 -9.81
CA LEU A 63 -9.10 -10.52 -10.99
C LEU A 63 -8.81 -11.34 -12.26
N ASN A 64 -7.72 -12.12 -12.29
CA ASN A 64 -7.41 -13.01 -13.42
C ASN A 64 -8.42 -14.16 -13.57
N ARG A 65 -9.19 -14.47 -12.52
CA ARG A 65 -10.19 -15.53 -12.47
C ARG A 65 -11.59 -14.93 -12.41
N ARG A 66 -12.42 -15.19 -13.42
CA ARG A 66 -13.75 -14.58 -13.54
C ARG A 66 -14.70 -15.04 -12.41
N GLU A 67 -14.52 -16.26 -11.94
CA GLU A 67 -15.27 -16.84 -10.82
C GLU A 67 -15.07 -16.06 -9.50
N ASN A 68 -14.00 -15.26 -9.38
CA ASN A 68 -13.74 -14.45 -8.20
C ASN A 68 -14.54 -13.14 -8.17
N ALA A 69 -15.18 -12.75 -9.28
CA ALA A 69 -15.87 -11.46 -9.36
C ALA A 69 -16.91 -11.21 -8.24
N PRO A 70 -17.80 -12.17 -7.88
CA PRO A 70 -18.76 -11.96 -6.79
C PRO A 70 -18.08 -11.76 -5.43
N ARG A 71 -17.01 -12.51 -5.16
CA ARG A 71 -16.23 -12.38 -3.91
C ARG A 71 -15.54 -11.00 -3.84
N ILE A 72 -14.87 -10.60 -4.91
CA ILE A 72 -14.13 -9.33 -4.97
C ILE A 72 -15.08 -8.14 -4.85
N GLU A 73 -16.27 -8.19 -5.49
CA GLU A 73 -17.27 -7.15 -5.32
C GLU A 73 -17.74 -7.04 -3.86
N ALA A 74 -18.00 -8.17 -3.20
CA ALA A 74 -18.41 -8.18 -1.80
C ALA A 74 -17.32 -7.60 -0.87
N GLU A 75 -16.06 -7.95 -1.10
CA GLU A 75 -14.90 -7.39 -0.38
C GLU A 75 -14.81 -5.87 -0.57
N LEU A 76 -14.90 -5.38 -1.82
CA LEU A 76 -14.83 -3.95 -2.12
C LEU A 76 -15.95 -3.13 -1.47
N ARG A 77 -17.14 -3.71 -1.31
CA ARG A 77 -18.29 -3.06 -0.64
C ARG A 77 -18.19 -3.04 0.87
N ALA A 78 -17.33 -3.88 1.45
CA ALA A 78 -17.14 -3.98 2.90
C ALA A 78 -16.00 -3.10 3.44
N ASN A 79 -15.17 -2.55 2.55
CA ASN A 79 -14.10 -1.61 2.87
C ASN A 79 -14.60 -0.24 3.35
#